data_AF-B0DQP6-F1
#
_entry.id   AF-B0DQP6-F1
#
_cell.length_a   1.000
_cell.length_b   1.000
_cell.length_c   1.000
_cell.angle_alpha   90.00
_cell.angle_beta   90.00
_cell.angle_gamma   90.00
#
_symmetry.space_group_name_H-M   'P 1'
#
loop_
_entity.id
_entity.type
_entity.pdbx_description
1 polymer ?
#
loop_
_entity_poly.entity_id
_entity_poly.type
_entity_poly.pdbx_seq_one_letter_code
_entity_poly.pdbx_strand_id
1 'polypeptide(L)'
;MTRSKATLSPRDAFTKTMRARAQFECTNFRVAMLNATKAEKTTTSRRNPGRMDGMTWNSDAFICEVDDGDTTPEFTEIWEVYVPSDFDDTPSRNVQPLTISLLDIARPAKAKGVAKDFEVVQGVKRVIALEESDIDPTEQWEDDWEDLYDDDVQLKFLHASRMWPNQLSKFALLAAQYLVPSRSTSTCLSTSTTLEHLIDCFHPFTVPERKYPDYPSYDAAQPNATQRQAWSDVITAVLNVDGNCSSIFIPPSINTIISVAPFTDSSGTAFCVLYESSVESGHYAKGWGLFVVPELRADVSRSIHFSAPHPGWPGGDGDTPQQAASLFKATGAKSLLITGRKRTASILPSDCVTSSQGGQHYYMTDPTHSIREPFFDANLAIIGWQNENGGCPATSCAFIQMHGKAPTTCPSEQVFLSAGLGRGKASIAWYTNDIDRPVKRLKTQLIRSFSHWNISLPSDDSCLLAATKNVVGRYLNNVDPSHVCNQGATARGASGKFIHIEQAEVSVDPANYGPWAAALRETFATTYNAGKAADAI
;
A
#
# COMPACT_ATOMS: atom_id res chain seq x y z
N MET A 1 -10.26 -31.28 18.65
CA MET A 1 -9.21 -32.32 18.72
C MET A 1 -7.86 -31.64 18.51
N THR A 2 -6.96 -31.67 19.48
CA THR A 2 -5.63 -31.05 19.36
C THR A 2 -4.68 -31.97 18.58
N ARG A 3 -4.15 -31.48 17.45
CA ARG A 3 -3.09 -32.19 16.72
C ARG A 3 -1.81 -32.17 17.56
N SER A 4 -1.31 -33.35 17.93
CA SER A 4 0.00 -33.49 18.58
C SER A 4 1.10 -33.01 17.62
N LYS A 5 1.96 -32.10 18.10
CA LYS A 5 3.15 -31.68 17.36
C LYS A 5 4.07 -32.89 17.19
N ALA A 6 4.24 -33.36 15.95
CA ALA A 6 5.17 -34.44 15.65
C ALA A 6 6.61 -33.94 15.92
N THR A 7 7.31 -34.60 16.84
CA THR A 7 8.73 -34.35 17.09
C THR A 7 9.55 -34.83 15.90
N LEU A 8 10.24 -33.91 15.23
CA LEU A 8 11.18 -34.24 14.16
C LEU A 8 12.26 -35.19 14.68
N SER A 9 12.71 -36.13 13.83
CA SER A 9 13.85 -36.96 14.22
C SER A 9 15.12 -36.09 14.37
N PRO A 10 16.09 -36.48 15.21
CA PRO A 10 17.35 -35.73 15.34
C PRO A 10 18.08 -35.51 14.01
N ARG A 11 17.92 -36.44 13.05
CA ARG A 11 18.48 -36.34 11.71
C ARG A 11 17.78 -35.27 10.86
N ASP A 12 16.46 -35.14 10.98
CA ASP A 12 15.68 -34.14 10.25
C ASP A 12 15.90 -32.75 10.83
N ALA A 13 15.98 -32.65 12.17
CA ALA A 13 16.38 -31.44 12.87
C ALA A 13 17.79 -30.97 12.42
N PHE A 14 18.80 -31.86 12.45
CA PHE A 14 20.15 -31.56 11.97
C PHE A 14 20.16 -31.13 10.50
N THR A 15 19.42 -31.83 9.64
CA THR A 15 19.29 -31.49 8.21
C THR A 15 18.66 -30.12 8.02
N LYS A 16 17.62 -29.77 8.78
CA LYS A 16 16.97 -28.45 8.77
C LYS A 16 17.97 -27.35 9.21
N THR A 17 18.72 -27.58 10.29
CA THR A 17 19.77 -26.65 10.75
C THR A 17 20.87 -26.44 9.71
N MET A 18 21.35 -27.51 9.05
CA MET A 18 22.37 -27.40 8.01
C MET A 18 21.87 -26.70 6.74
N ARG A 19 20.58 -26.81 6.39
CA ARG A 19 19.96 -26.03 5.31
C ARG A 19 19.84 -24.55 5.65
N ALA A 20 19.32 -24.23 6.83
CA ALA A 20 19.23 -22.84 7.31
C ALA A 20 20.61 -22.16 7.36
N ARG A 21 21.63 -22.89 7.82
CA ARG A 21 23.02 -22.40 7.85
C ARG A 21 23.59 -22.19 6.45
N ALA A 22 23.36 -23.11 5.51
CA ALA A 22 23.80 -22.96 4.12
C ALA A 22 23.18 -21.73 3.46
N GLN A 23 21.89 -21.49 3.71
CA GLN A 23 21.17 -20.30 3.25
C GLN A 23 21.71 -19.00 3.87
N PHE A 24 21.94 -18.97 5.19
CA PHE A 24 22.51 -17.82 5.88
C PHE A 24 23.94 -17.48 5.42
N GLU A 25 24.78 -18.49 5.19
CA GLU A 25 26.16 -18.31 4.72
C GLU A 25 26.26 -18.15 3.19
N CYS A 26 25.14 -18.13 2.45
CA CYS A 26 25.09 -18.16 0.98
C CYS A 26 25.97 -19.27 0.33
N THR A 27 26.11 -20.41 1.02
CA THR A 27 26.93 -21.54 0.55
C THR A 27 26.08 -22.74 0.13
N ASN A 28 26.66 -23.64 -0.66
CA ASN A 28 25.99 -24.88 -1.02
C ASN A 28 25.81 -25.77 0.23
N PHE A 29 24.64 -26.41 0.39
CA PHE A 29 24.35 -27.33 1.50
C PHE A 29 25.44 -28.38 1.76
N ARG A 30 26.09 -28.89 0.71
CA ARG A 30 27.20 -29.85 0.82
C ARG A 30 28.45 -29.23 1.47
N VAL A 31 28.71 -27.94 1.23
CA VAL A 31 29.80 -27.17 1.86
C VAL A 31 29.49 -26.91 3.32
N ALA A 32 28.26 -26.49 3.66
CA ALA A 32 27.82 -26.31 5.05
C ALA A 32 27.96 -27.61 5.88
N MET A 33 27.54 -28.77 5.35
CA MET A 33 27.75 -30.07 6.02
C MET A 33 29.24 -30.44 6.19
N LEU A 34 30.08 -30.15 5.19
CA LEU A 34 31.52 -30.40 5.27
C LEU A 34 32.21 -29.48 6.30
N ASN A 35 31.73 -28.26 6.46
CA ASN A 35 32.23 -27.34 7.49
C ASN A 35 31.78 -27.76 8.90
N ALA A 36 30.52 -28.17 9.08
CA ALA A 36 30.02 -28.68 10.36
C ALA A 36 30.77 -29.94 10.83
N THR A 37 30.99 -30.91 9.93
CA THR A 37 31.75 -32.14 10.24
C THR A 37 33.25 -31.91 10.43
N LYS A 38 33.81 -30.80 9.93
CA LYS A 38 35.17 -30.34 10.30
C LYS A 38 35.18 -29.73 11.71
N ALA A 39 34.21 -28.88 12.04
CA ALA A 39 34.12 -28.25 13.36
C ALA A 39 33.96 -29.27 14.50
N GLU A 40 33.21 -30.35 14.27
CA GLU A 40 33.03 -31.46 15.23
C GLU A 40 34.32 -32.27 15.46
N LYS A 41 35.25 -32.31 14.49
CA LYS A 41 36.56 -32.95 14.64
C LYS A 41 37.57 -32.09 15.41
N THR A 42 37.34 -30.79 15.54
CA THR A 42 38.21 -29.88 16.30
C THR A 42 37.89 -29.79 17.80
N THR A 43 36.79 -30.36 18.28
CA THR A 43 36.35 -30.24 19.69
C THR A 43 36.69 -31.43 20.59
N THR A 44 37.31 -32.50 20.09
CA THR A 44 37.78 -33.62 20.93
C THR A 44 39.10 -33.30 21.64
N SER A 45 39.06 -32.40 22.64
CA SER A 45 40.18 -32.14 23.55
C SER A 45 39.78 -32.33 25.02
N ARG A 46 40.33 -33.41 25.60
CA ARG A 46 40.55 -33.67 27.04
C ARG A 46 39.33 -33.69 27.98
N ARG A 47 39.00 -34.91 28.41
CA ARG A 47 38.34 -35.18 29.70
C ARG A 47 39.25 -34.75 30.86
N ASN A 48 38.67 -34.18 31.91
CA ASN A 48 38.87 -34.66 33.27
C ASN A 48 37.71 -34.21 34.18
N PRO A 49 37.08 -35.10 34.97
CA PRO A 49 36.00 -34.73 35.88
C PRO A 49 36.52 -34.44 37.30
N GLY A 50 35.96 -33.41 37.93
CA GLY A 50 35.98 -33.25 39.38
C GLY A 50 36.47 -31.89 39.88
N ARG A 51 35.96 -31.55 41.08
CA ARG A 51 36.33 -30.44 41.96
C ARG A 51 35.75 -29.06 41.56
N MET A 52 35.00 -28.35 42.43
CA MET A 52 34.69 -28.61 43.86
C MET A 52 34.82 -27.39 44.78
N ASP A 53 35.53 -26.34 44.34
CA ASP A 53 36.15 -25.36 45.24
C ASP A 53 35.62 -23.95 44.91
N GLY A 54 34.81 -23.40 45.81
CA GLY A 54 33.86 -22.33 45.52
C GLY A 54 34.37 -20.88 45.48
N MET A 55 33.42 -19.96 45.30
CA MET A 55 33.48 -18.64 45.92
C MET A 55 32.07 -18.09 46.18
N THR A 56 31.96 -17.27 47.22
CA THR A 56 30.73 -16.89 47.94
C THR A 56 30.17 -15.52 47.54
N TRP A 57 28.88 -15.31 47.82
CA TRP A 57 28.18 -14.03 47.73
C TRP A 57 28.45 -13.09 48.92
N ASN A 58 27.98 -11.83 48.79
CA ASN A 58 28.10 -10.65 49.67
C ASN A 58 29.38 -9.81 49.42
N SER A 59 29.37 -8.47 49.58
CA SER A 59 28.41 -7.61 50.31
C SER A 59 28.18 -6.23 49.68
N ASP A 60 27.26 -5.46 50.29
CA ASP A 60 26.98 -4.05 50.02
C ASP A 60 28.20 -3.12 50.18
N ALA A 61 28.23 -2.05 49.36
CA ALA A 61 28.58 -0.68 49.74
C ALA A 61 28.57 0.25 48.51
N PHE A 62 27.75 1.30 48.52
CA PHE A 62 28.19 2.71 48.41
C PHE A 62 26.97 3.65 48.41
N ILE A 63 26.82 4.41 49.49
CA ILE A 63 25.94 5.58 49.61
C ILE A 63 26.85 6.81 49.69
N CYS A 64 26.49 7.89 49.00
CA CYS A 64 26.89 9.24 49.35
C CYS A 64 25.70 10.19 49.25
N GLU A 65 25.52 10.99 50.29
CA GLU A 65 24.66 12.17 50.41
C GLU A 65 25.61 13.40 50.57
N VAL A 66 25.23 14.67 50.43
CA VAL A 66 23.96 15.39 50.25
C VAL A 66 24.26 16.61 49.36
N ASP A 67 23.28 17.26 48.71
CA ASP A 67 23.15 18.74 48.87
C ASP A 67 21.79 19.31 48.43
N ASP A 68 21.26 20.26 49.20
CA ASP A 68 20.04 21.04 48.91
C ASP A 68 20.44 22.45 48.45
N GLY A 69 20.11 22.81 47.20
CA GLY A 69 20.57 24.05 46.56
C GLY A 69 19.44 24.88 45.96
N ASP A 70 18.71 25.60 46.80
CA ASP A 70 17.68 26.57 46.41
C ASP A 70 18.26 27.69 45.52
N THR A 71 17.68 27.92 44.34
CA THR A 71 17.77 29.20 43.60
C THR A 71 16.64 29.30 42.57
N THR A 72 15.71 30.21 42.82
CA THR A 72 14.82 30.75 41.78
C THR A 72 15.60 31.59 40.77
N PRO A 73 15.05 31.80 39.56
CA PRO A 73 14.50 33.14 39.35
C PRO A 73 13.12 33.15 38.70
N GLU A 74 12.34 34.18 39.03
CA GLU A 74 11.19 34.61 38.26
C GLU A 74 11.61 34.97 36.82
N PHE A 75 10.83 34.55 35.82
CA PHE A 75 10.70 35.35 34.60
C PHE A 75 9.28 35.24 34.01
N THR A 76 8.60 36.37 33.96
CA THR A 76 7.28 36.56 33.37
C THR A 76 7.37 36.86 31.88
N GLU A 77 6.64 36.11 31.05
CA GLU A 77 6.22 36.47 29.67
C GLU A 77 5.08 35.50 29.30
N ILE A 78 3.81 35.85 29.53
CA ILE A 78 2.97 36.65 28.62
C ILE A 78 3.10 36.19 27.16
N TRP A 79 2.31 35.17 26.80
CA TRP A 79 1.98 34.89 25.41
C TRP A 79 0.57 35.43 25.13
N GLU A 80 0.50 36.60 24.52
CA GLU A 80 -0.75 37.12 23.97
C GLU A 80 -1.22 36.20 22.84
N VAL A 81 -2.45 35.72 22.95
CA VAL A 81 -3.11 34.96 21.89
C VAL A 81 -3.48 35.94 20.78
N TYR A 82 -2.70 35.92 19.70
CA TYR A 82 -2.97 36.70 18.50
C TYR A 82 -4.22 36.15 17.80
N VAL A 83 -5.37 36.79 18.06
CA VAL A 83 -6.64 36.51 17.37
C VAL A 83 -6.70 37.40 16.12
N PRO A 84 -6.72 36.85 14.90
CA PRO A 84 -6.91 37.67 13.70
C PRO A 84 -8.34 38.23 13.65
N SER A 85 -8.48 39.50 14.01
CA SER A 85 -9.68 40.28 13.75
C SER A 85 -9.60 40.90 12.36
N ASP A 86 -10.24 40.27 11.38
CA ASP A 86 -10.65 40.89 10.12
C ASP A 86 -11.77 40.01 9.50
N PHE A 87 -12.99 40.20 10.00
CA PHE A 87 -14.20 39.64 9.40
C PHE A 87 -14.96 40.79 8.74
N ASP A 88 -15.01 40.79 7.41
CA ASP A 88 -15.62 41.85 6.60
C ASP A 88 -17.10 42.05 6.94
N ASP A 89 -17.47 43.31 7.26
CA ASP A 89 -18.84 43.76 7.50
C ASP A 89 -19.67 43.69 6.20
N THR A 90 -20.20 42.51 5.90
CA THR A 90 -21.23 42.34 4.87
C THR A 90 -22.62 42.54 5.47
N PRO A 91 -23.45 43.47 4.93
CA PRO A 91 -24.70 43.86 5.57
C PRO A 91 -25.70 42.71 5.64
N SER A 92 -26.39 42.60 6.77
CA SER A 92 -27.30 41.49 7.08
C SER A 92 -28.43 41.37 6.05
N ARG A 93 -28.49 40.22 5.38
CA ARG A 93 -29.68 39.85 4.60
C ARG A 93 -30.87 39.71 5.56
N ASN A 94 -31.93 40.46 5.27
CA ASN A 94 -33.23 40.35 5.92
C ASN A 94 -33.80 38.93 5.70
N VAL A 95 -33.54 38.01 6.64
CA VAL A 95 -34.19 36.70 6.69
C VAL A 95 -35.55 36.90 7.36
N GLN A 96 -36.59 37.04 6.54
CA GLN A 96 -37.98 36.94 7.00
C GLN A 96 -38.20 35.54 7.62
N PRO A 97 -38.83 35.43 8.81
CA PRO A 97 -39.09 34.14 9.42
C PRO A 97 -40.07 33.33 8.58
N LEU A 98 -39.61 32.18 8.07
CA LEU A 98 -40.43 31.27 7.28
C LEU A 98 -41.34 30.42 8.18
N THR A 99 -42.54 30.92 8.47
CA THR A 99 -43.56 30.18 9.23
C THR A 99 -44.13 29.04 8.36
N ILE A 100 -43.66 27.81 8.57
CA ILE A 100 -44.21 26.62 7.93
C ILE A 100 -45.37 26.08 8.78
N SER A 101 -46.57 26.00 8.20
CA SER A 101 -47.73 25.39 8.83
C SER A 101 -47.57 23.87 8.90
N LEU A 102 -47.57 23.31 10.11
CA LEU A 102 -47.50 21.85 10.33
C LEU A 102 -48.70 21.08 9.73
N LEU A 103 -49.79 21.77 9.39
CA LEU A 103 -50.97 21.15 8.76
C LEU A 103 -50.73 20.85 7.27
N ASP A 104 -49.82 21.54 6.59
CA ASP A 104 -49.58 21.36 5.15
C ASP A 104 -48.72 20.11 4.83
N ILE A 105 -48.08 19.52 5.86
CA ILE A 105 -47.24 18.32 5.76
C ILE A 105 -48.06 17.04 6.06
N ALA A 106 -49.22 17.18 6.69
CA ALA A 106 -50.06 16.06 7.15
C ALA A 106 -50.86 15.42 5.99
N ARG A 107 -50.28 14.43 5.31
CA ARG A 107 -51.05 13.58 4.38
C ARG A 107 -52.13 12.79 5.14
N PRO A 108 -53.39 12.75 4.67
CA PRO A 108 -54.46 12.03 5.36
C PRO A 108 -54.16 10.53 5.41
N ALA A 109 -54.26 9.95 6.60
CA ALA A 109 -54.07 8.51 6.81
C ALA A 109 -55.17 7.73 6.09
N LYS A 110 -54.78 6.78 5.22
CA LYS A 110 -55.73 5.85 4.59
C LYS A 110 -56.41 5.00 5.66
N ALA A 111 -57.74 4.99 5.67
CA ALA A 111 -58.51 4.11 6.54
C ALA A 111 -58.15 2.64 6.23
N LYS A 112 -57.63 1.91 7.23
CA LYS A 112 -57.44 0.47 7.12
C LYS A 112 -58.81 -0.21 7.19
N GLY A 113 -59.12 -1.01 6.17
CA GLY A 113 -60.31 -1.86 6.17
C GLY A 113 -60.25 -2.92 7.27
N VAL A 114 -61.41 -3.43 7.65
CA VAL A 114 -61.57 -4.44 8.70
C VAL A 114 -60.92 -5.75 8.25
N ALA A 115 -59.78 -6.11 8.85
CA ALA A 115 -59.20 -7.44 8.73
C ALA A 115 -60.05 -8.42 9.56
N LYS A 116 -60.66 -9.40 8.88
CA LYS A 116 -61.17 -10.62 9.51
C LYS A 116 -60.06 -11.65 9.59
N ASP A 117 -60.24 -12.57 10.53
CA ASP A 117 -59.52 -13.83 10.68
C ASP A 117 -58.04 -13.69 11.10
N PHE A 118 -57.83 -13.69 12.42
CA PHE A 118 -56.53 -13.92 13.05
C PHE A 118 -56.50 -15.30 13.69
N GLU A 119 -55.55 -16.13 13.26
CA GLU A 119 -55.26 -17.43 13.87
C GLU A 119 -54.44 -17.22 15.16
N VAL A 120 -54.90 -17.81 16.27
CA VAL A 120 -54.23 -17.70 17.57
C VAL A 120 -53.13 -18.76 17.66
N VAL A 121 -51.91 -18.38 17.26
CA VAL A 121 -50.72 -19.23 17.41
C VAL A 121 -50.28 -19.28 18.88
N GLN A 122 -50.05 -20.49 19.40
CA GLN A 122 -49.64 -20.71 20.79
C GLN A 122 -48.24 -20.13 21.08
N GLY A 123 -48.13 -19.33 22.14
CA GLY A 123 -46.89 -18.64 22.51
C GLY A 123 -45.74 -19.58 22.92
N VAL A 124 -44.54 -19.34 22.38
CA VAL A 124 -43.34 -20.12 22.66
C VAL A 124 -42.85 -19.86 24.09
N LYS A 125 -42.46 -20.93 24.82
CA LYS A 125 -41.92 -20.82 26.18
C LYS A 125 -40.56 -20.13 26.21
N ARG A 126 -40.50 -19.00 26.94
CA ARG A 126 -39.30 -18.42 27.58
C ARG A 126 -38.06 -18.28 26.69
N VAL A 127 -37.98 -17.16 25.97
CA VAL A 127 -36.69 -16.63 25.52
C VAL A 127 -36.03 -15.90 26.70
N ILE A 128 -34.79 -16.26 27.03
CA ILE A 128 -33.93 -15.47 27.90
C ILE A 128 -33.25 -14.44 26.98
N ALA A 129 -33.55 -13.16 27.17
CA ALA A 129 -32.75 -12.11 26.57
C ALA A 129 -31.39 -12.08 27.27
N LEU A 130 -30.34 -12.47 26.54
CA LEU A 130 -28.98 -12.12 26.93
C LEU A 130 -28.72 -10.72 26.42
N GLU A 131 -28.18 -9.85 27.27
CA GLU A 131 -27.81 -8.49 26.88
C GLU A 131 -26.69 -8.58 25.84
N GLU A 132 -26.89 -7.97 24.67
CA GLU A 132 -25.88 -7.85 23.63
C GLU A 132 -24.77 -6.92 24.14
N SER A 133 -23.66 -7.50 24.61
CA SER A 133 -22.42 -6.76 24.81
C SER A 133 -21.66 -6.69 23.48
N ASP A 134 -21.17 -5.50 23.14
CA ASP A 134 -20.53 -5.16 21.86
C ASP A 134 -19.17 -5.85 21.65
N ILE A 135 -19.19 -7.16 21.41
CA ILE A 135 -18.04 -7.92 20.91
C ILE A 135 -18.37 -8.35 19.49
N ASP A 136 -17.89 -7.57 18.51
CA ASP A 136 -18.01 -7.90 17.09
C ASP A 136 -17.18 -9.16 16.79
N PRO A 137 -17.81 -10.31 16.45
CA PRO A 137 -17.06 -11.55 16.23
C PRO A 137 -16.26 -11.56 14.92
N THR A 138 -16.32 -10.50 14.12
CA THR A 138 -15.72 -10.46 12.77
C THR A 138 -14.24 -10.10 12.76
N GLU A 139 -13.69 -9.44 13.80
CA GLU A 139 -12.26 -9.14 13.88
C GLU A 139 -11.36 -10.40 13.91
N GLN A 140 -11.89 -11.58 14.27
CA GLN A 140 -11.06 -12.78 14.44
C GLN A 140 -10.89 -13.65 13.18
N TRP A 141 -11.52 -13.31 12.05
CA TRP A 141 -11.55 -14.16 10.86
C TRP A 141 -10.83 -13.61 9.62
N GLU A 142 -10.27 -12.39 9.69
CA GLU A 142 -9.65 -11.72 8.52
C GLU A 142 -8.12 -11.95 8.38
N ASP A 143 -7.50 -12.80 9.21
CA ASP A 143 -6.12 -12.61 9.68
C ASP A 143 -5.11 -13.78 9.52
N ASP A 144 -5.15 -14.58 8.45
CA ASP A 144 -4.40 -15.87 8.41
C ASP A 144 -3.69 -16.22 7.06
N TRP A 145 -3.50 -15.28 6.12
CA TRP A 145 -3.18 -15.62 4.70
C TRP A 145 -1.90 -15.05 4.07
N GLU A 146 -1.27 -14.01 4.62
CA GLU A 146 -0.04 -13.41 4.08
C GLU A 146 1.23 -14.23 4.39
N ASP A 147 1.26 -15.01 5.47
CA ASP A 147 2.39 -15.90 5.79
C ASP A 147 2.65 -16.98 4.71
N LEU A 148 1.68 -17.24 3.83
CA LEU A 148 1.83 -18.15 2.67
C LEU A 148 2.82 -17.63 1.60
N TYR A 149 3.21 -16.35 1.62
CA TYR A 149 4.24 -15.83 0.72
C TYR A 149 5.64 -16.38 1.05
N ASP A 150 5.92 -16.76 2.30
CA ASP A 150 7.26 -17.17 2.75
C ASP A 150 7.52 -18.69 2.62
N ASP A 151 6.53 -19.54 2.91
CA ASP A 151 6.73 -21.00 2.95
C ASP A 151 6.64 -21.68 1.56
N ASP A 152 5.75 -21.21 0.66
CA ASP A 152 5.40 -21.95 -0.57
C ASP A 152 6.41 -21.76 -1.73
N VAL A 153 7.34 -20.80 -1.60
CA VAL A 153 8.44 -20.57 -2.57
C VAL A 153 9.46 -21.72 -2.53
N GLN A 154 9.63 -22.40 -1.40
CA GLN A 154 10.64 -23.46 -1.25
C GLN A 154 10.35 -24.71 -2.09
N LEU A 155 9.09 -25.00 -2.42
CA LEU A 155 8.70 -26.22 -3.14
C LEU A 155 8.79 -26.09 -4.68
N LYS A 156 8.66 -24.87 -5.24
CA LYS A 156 8.65 -24.67 -6.70
C LYS A 156 10.03 -24.77 -7.36
N PHE A 157 11.11 -24.54 -6.63
CA PHE A 157 12.48 -24.67 -7.17
C PHE A 157 12.87 -26.10 -7.58
N LEU A 158 12.15 -27.13 -7.14
CA LEU A 158 12.42 -28.54 -7.48
C LEU A 158 11.74 -29.01 -8.78
N HIS A 159 10.92 -28.18 -9.43
CA HIS A 159 10.18 -28.52 -10.66
C HIS A 159 10.53 -27.63 -11.88
N ALA A 160 11.77 -27.17 -11.98
CA ALA A 160 12.28 -26.30 -13.05
C ALA A 160 12.30 -26.91 -14.48
N SER A 161 11.71 -28.08 -14.72
CA SER A 161 11.73 -28.81 -16.01
C SER A 161 10.61 -28.43 -16.99
N ARG A 162 9.81 -27.38 -16.71
CA ARG A 162 8.70 -26.91 -17.57
C ARG A 162 8.52 -25.38 -17.57
N MET A 163 9.61 -24.61 -17.66
CA MET A 163 9.49 -23.16 -17.89
C MET A 163 9.14 -22.86 -19.36
N TRP A 164 8.20 -21.94 -19.58
CA TRP A 164 7.92 -21.40 -20.91
C TRP A 164 9.06 -20.49 -21.42
N PRO A 165 9.26 -20.35 -22.75
CA PRO A 165 10.39 -19.60 -23.32
C PRO A 165 10.56 -18.17 -22.78
N ASN A 166 9.46 -17.46 -22.50
CA ASN A 166 9.49 -16.07 -22.06
C ASN A 166 10.17 -15.89 -20.69
N GLN A 167 10.12 -16.89 -19.80
CA GLN A 167 10.75 -16.82 -18.48
C GLN A 167 12.27 -17.02 -18.55
N LEU A 168 12.77 -17.83 -19.50
CA LEU A 168 14.22 -18.02 -19.69
C LEU A 168 14.93 -16.72 -20.11
N SER A 169 14.24 -15.84 -20.84
CA SER A 169 14.74 -14.50 -21.17
C SER A 169 14.92 -13.62 -19.92
N LYS A 170 13.93 -13.61 -19.00
CA LYS A 170 14.03 -12.90 -17.71
C LYS A 170 15.21 -13.41 -16.87
N PHE A 171 15.47 -14.72 -16.83
CA PHE A 171 16.62 -15.30 -16.10
C PHE A 171 17.99 -15.01 -16.74
N ALA A 172 18.09 -14.95 -18.07
CA ALA A 172 19.35 -14.58 -18.75
C ALA A 172 19.72 -13.11 -18.48
N LEU A 173 18.72 -12.22 -18.39
CA LEU A 173 18.89 -10.82 -17.99
C LEU A 173 19.40 -10.66 -16.55
N LEU A 174 18.98 -11.52 -15.62
CA LEU A 174 19.47 -11.54 -14.23
C LEU A 174 20.94 -11.99 -14.13
N ALA A 175 21.32 -13.06 -14.84
CA ALA A 175 22.69 -13.59 -14.79
C ALA A 175 23.74 -12.59 -15.33
N ALA A 176 23.36 -11.73 -16.27
CA ALA A 176 24.24 -10.71 -16.84
C ALA A 176 24.52 -9.52 -15.88
N GLN A 177 23.81 -9.39 -14.76
CA GLN A 177 23.89 -8.21 -13.87
C GLN A 177 25.18 -8.16 -13.02
N TYR A 178 25.83 -9.30 -12.76
CA TYR A 178 27.02 -9.39 -11.89
C TYR A 178 28.33 -8.86 -12.50
N LEU A 179 28.31 -8.34 -13.73
CA LEU A 179 29.49 -7.78 -14.43
C LEU A 179 29.24 -6.38 -14.99
N VAL A 180 28.17 -5.70 -14.58
CA VAL A 180 27.76 -4.41 -15.15
C VAL A 180 28.47 -3.26 -14.42
N PRO A 181 29.02 -2.26 -15.14
CA PRO A 181 29.44 -0.99 -14.55
C PRO A 181 28.30 -0.35 -13.74
N SER A 182 28.62 0.52 -12.77
CA SER A 182 27.61 1.23 -11.97
C SER A 182 26.61 1.97 -12.87
N ARG A 183 25.43 1.38 -13.09
CA ARG A 183 24.37 2.02 -13.89
C ARG A 183 23.85 3.21 -13.11
N SER A 184 23.86 4.39 -13.72
CA SER A 184 23.07 5.51 -13.22
C SER A 184 21.62 5.27 -13.56
N THR A 185 20.71 5.55 -12.62
CA THR A 185 19.25 5.56 -12.84
C THR A 185 18.85 6.47 -14.00
N SER A 186 19.57 7.58 -14.21
CA SER A 186 19.37 8.48 -15.36
C SER A 186 19.59 7.83 -16.73
N THR A 187 20.30 6.70 -16.82
CA THR A 187 20.47 5.98 -18.10
C THR A 187 19.16 5.36 -18.59
N CYS A 188 18.20 5.09 -17.70
CA CYS A 188 16.92 4.53 -18.09
C CYS A 188 16.10 5.49 -18.98
N LEU A 189 16.23 6.80 -18.76
CA LEU A 189 15.55 7.83 -19.55
C LEU A 189 16.00 7.86 -21.01
N SER A 190 17.24 7.42 -21.31
CA SER A 190 17.82 7.45 -22.66
C SER A 190 17.90 6.08 -23.34
N THR A 191 17.76 4.97 -22.59
CA THR A 191 17.73 3.61 -23.14
C THR A 191 16.31 3.06 -23.33
N SER A 192 15.32 3.63 -22.65
CA SER A 192 13.92 3.21 -22.73
C SER A 192 13.18 3.95 -23.84
N THR A 193 12.31 3.25 -24.55
CA THR A 193 11.50 3.81 -25.65
C THR A 193 10.00 3.84 -25.34
N THR A 194 9.56 3.09 -24.33
CA THR A 194 8.18 3.12 -23.81
C THR A 194 8.21 3.34 -22.31
N LEU A 195 7.12 3.88 -21.76
CA LEU A 195 7.00 4.07 -20.31
C LEU A 195 7.07 2.74 -19.55
N GLU A 196 6.52 1.66 -20.10
CA GLU A 196 6.61 0.31 -19.54
C GLU A 196 8.07 -0.17 -19.48
N HIS A 197 8.85 0.03 -20.55
CA HIS A 197 10.28 -0.29 -20.58
C HIS A 197 11.09 0.62 -19.65
N LEU A 198 10.66 1.86 -19.42
CA LEU A 198 11.25 2.76 -18.43
C LEU A 198 11.09 2.20 -17.01
N ILE A 199 9.90 1.69 -16.67
CA ILE A 199 9.67 1.02 -15.38
C ILE A 199 10.50 -0.27 -15.27
N ASP A 200 10.58 -1.08 -16.34
CA ASP A 200 11.47 -2.26 -16.38
C ASP A 200 12.95 -1.89 -16.16
N CYS A 201 13.41 -0.75 -16.69
CA CYS A 201 14.78 -0.29 -16.49
C CYS A 201 15.03 0.21 -15.05
N PHE A 202 14.02 0.81 -14.40
CA PHE A 202 14.12 1.22 -13.00
C PHE A 202 14.03 0.04 -12.02
N HIS A 203 13.34 -1.05 -12.39
CA HIS A 203 13.10 -2.22 -11.52
C HIS A 203 14.34 -2.82 -10.82
N PRO A 204 15.53 -2.98 -11.46
CA PRO A 204 16.72 -3.49 -10.78
C PRO A 204 17.22 -2.59 -9.64
N PHE A 205 16.88 -1.29 -9.65
CA PHE A 205 17.25 -0.38 -8.58
C PHE A 205 16.35 -0.50 -7.34
N THR A 206 15.17 -1.14 -7.43
CA THR A 206 14.29 -1.36 -6.26
C THR A 206 15.06 -1.97 -5.09
N VAL A 207 14.94 -1.37 -3.90
CA VAL A 207 15.61 -1.85 -2.69
C VAL A 207 15.19 -3.29 -2.40
N PRO A 208 16.15 -4.23 -2.28
CA PRO A 208 15.86 -5.64 -2.12
C PRO A 208 15.37 -5.98 -0.72
N GLU A 209 14.82 -7.18 -0.59
CA GLU A 209 14.44 -7.80 0.69
C GLU A 209 15.60 -7.75 1.70
N ARG A 210 15.29 -7.48 2.98
CA ARG A 210 16.23 -7.47 4.12
C ARG A 210 17.43 -6.51 3.99
N LYS A 211 17.37 -5.48 3.14
CA LYS A 211 18.35 -4.37 3.13
C LYS A 211 18.42 -3.65 4.49
N TYR A 212 17.31 -3.59 5.22
CA TYR A 212 17.18 -2.95 6.53
C TYR A 212 16.84 -3.99 7.61
N PRO A 213 17.83 -4.76 8.11
CA PRO A 213 17.60 -5.86 9.05
C PRO A 213 17.28 -5.42 10.49
N ASP A 214 17.49 -4.14 10.82
CA ASP A 214 17.33 -3.57 12.16
C ASP A 214 16.71 -2.17 12.12
N TYR A 215 16.23 -1.68 13.28
CA TYR A 215 15.61 -0.35 13.39
C TYR A 215 16.58 0.78 12.96
N PRO A 216 17.87 0.81 13.39
CA PRO A 216 18.79 1.88 12.99
C PRO A 216 19.00 1.99 11.47
N SER A 217 19.13 0.87 10.75
CA SER A 217 19.30 0.87 9.29
C SER A 217 18.03 1.30 8.56
N TYR A 218 16.84 0.92 9.06
CA TYR A 218 15.56 1.41 8.56
C TYR A 218 15.39 2.92 8.84
N ASP A 219 15.61 3.37 10.07
CA ASP A 219 15.46 4.78 10.47
C ASP A 219 16.39 5.70 9.67
N ALA A 220 17.62 5.25 9.38
CA ALA A 220 18.55 5.97 8.50
C ALA A 220 18.08 6.07 7.03
N ALA A 221 17.17 5.20 6.58
CA ALA A 221 16.56 5.23 5.25
C ALA A 221 15.25 6.04 5.19
N GLN A 222 14.67 6.43 6.33
CA GLN A 222 13.46 7.23 6.39
C GLN A 222 13.73 8.74 6.19
N PRO A 223 12.82 9.48 5.55
CA PRO A 223 12.93 10.93 5.45
C PRO A 223 12.67 11.60 6.81
N ASN A 224 13.50 12.58 7.15
CA ASN A 224 13.22 13.51 8.26
C ASN A 224 12.10 14.51 7.89
N ALA A 225 11.60 15.29 8.84
CA ALA A 225 10.47 16.21 8.63
C ALA A 225 10.70 17.20 7.45
N THR A 226 11.89 17.80 7.35
CA THR A 226 12.26 18.71 6.25
C THR A 226 12.31 18.01 4.90
N GLN A 227 12.69 16.73 4.87
CA GLN A 227 12.69 15.90 3.66
C GLN A 227 11.29 15.48 3.25
N ARG A 228 10.40 15.16 4.20
CA ARG A 228 8.98 14.87 3.92
C ARG A 228 8.26 16.06 3.32
N GLN A 229 8.43 17.24 3.91
CA GLN A 229 7.83 18.47 3.37
C GLN A 229 8.33 18.72 1.95
N ALA A 230 9.66 18.71 1.75
CA ALA A 230 10.26 18.90 0.43
C ALA A 230 9.80 17.84 -0.61
N TRP A 231 9.57 16.60 -0.18
CA TRP A 231 9.04 15.54 -1.05
C TRP A 231 7.59 15.84 -1.47
N SER A 232 6.71 16.18 -0.52
CA SER A 232 5.33 16.61 -0.80
C SER A 232 5.26 17.87 -1.69
N ASP A 233 6.15 18.83 -1.46
CA ASP A 233 6.27 20.05 -2.27
C ASP A 233 6.66 19.71 -3.71
N VAL A 234 7.64 18.82 -3.92
CA VAL A 234 8.06 18.39 -5.27
C VAL A 234 6.99 17.55 -5.96
N ILE A 235 6.28 16.65 -5.26
CA ILE A 235 5.13 15.92 -5.81
C ILE A 235 4.06 16.92 -6.31
N THR A 236 3.76 17.95 -5.52
CA THR A 236 2.80 19.00 -5.87
C THR A 236 3.29 19.87 -7.03
N ALA A 237 4.59 20.19 -7.09
CA ALA A 237 5.19 20.93 -8.20
C ALA A 237 5.16 20.13 -9.51
N VAL A 238 5.46 18.83 -9.46
CA VAL A 238 5.35 17.91 -10.61
C VAL A 238 3.90 17.81 -11.09
N LEU A 239 2.92 17.66 -10.18
CA LEU A 239 1.50 17.67 -10.55
C LEU A 239 1.04 18.97 -11.25
N ASN A 240 1.69 20.09 -10.96
CA ASN A 240 1.37 21.39 -11.54
C ASN A 240 2.09 21.69 -12.86
N VAL A 241 2.95 20.80 -13.38
CA VAL A 241 3.70 21.03 -14.62
C VAL A 241 2.80 21.27 -15.83
N ASP A 242 3.30 22.07 -16.78
CA ASP A 242 2.71 22.27 -18.10
C ASP A 242 3.81 22.66 -19.11
N GLY A 243 4.42 21.66 -19.76
CA GLY A 243 5.37 21.84 -20.86
C GLY A 243 6.84 22.07 -20.49
N ASN A 244 7.24 21.98 -19.22
CA ASN A 244 8.65 22.09 -18.82
C ASN A 244 8.97 21.33 -17.51
N CYS A 245 9.41 20.08 -17.63
CA CYS A 245 9.87 19.31 -16.48
C CYS A 245 11.10 19.93 -15.77
N SER A 246 11.94 20.67 -16.51
CA SER A 246 13.21 21.22 -16.01
C SER A 246 13.04 22.48 -15.15
N SER A 247 11.87 23.12 -15.13
CA SER A 247 11.57 24.25 -14.23
C SER A 247 11.17 23.84 -12.81
N ILE A 248 11.03 22.54 -12.54
CA ILE A 248 10.62 22.05 -11.22
C ILE A 248 11.79 22.19 -10.25
N PHE A 249 11.65 23.09 -9.27
CA PHE A 249 12.63 23.30 -8.22
C PHE A 249 12.67 22.10 -7.27
N ILE A 250 13.86 21.56 -7.04
CA ILE A 250 14.09 20.47 -6.08
C ILE A 250 14.80 21.05 -4.85
N PRO A 251 14.18 21.01 -3.64
CA PRO A 251 14.76 21.58 -2.44
C PRO A 251 16.13 20.97 -2.06
N PRO A 252 17.08 21.76 -1.51
CA PRO A 252 18.41 21.27 -1.12
C PRO A 252 18.44 20.11 -0.13
N SER A 253 17.36 19.87 0.62
CA SER A 253 17.23 18.73 1.54
C SER A 253 17.13 17.37 0.84
N ILE A 254 16.77 17.36 -0.46
CA ILE A 254 16.50 16.14 -1.24
C ILE A 254 17.09 16.15 -2.66
N ASN A 255 17.72 17.23 -3.12
CA ASN A 255 18.28 17.36 -4.48
C ASN A 255 19.47 16.43 -4.80
N THR A 256 20.04 15.77 -3.79
CA THR A 256 21.04 14.70 -3.93
C THR A 256 20.42 13.29 -3.92
N ILE A 257 19.13 13.18 -3.60
CA ILE A 257 18.37 11.93 -3.51
C ILE A 257 17.50 11.75 -4.75
N ILE A 258 16.80 12.79 -5.17
CA ILE A 258 15.82 12.75 -6.27
C ILE A 258 16.22 13.63 -7.45
N SER A 259 15.64 13.35 -8.62
CA SER A 259 15.76 14.18 -9.82
C SER A 259 14.48 14.14 -10.64
N VAL A 260 14.20 15.22 -11.37
CA VAL A 260 13.09 15.32 -12.31
C VAL A 260 13.65 15.47 -13.71
N ALA A 261 13.13 14.71 -14.67
CA ALA A 261 13.54 14.77 -16.07
C ALA A 261 12.36 14.54 -17.02
N PRO A 262 12.39 15.12 -18.23
CA PRO A 262 11.45 14.77 -19.28
C PRO A 262 11.74 13.35 -19.83
N PHE A 263 10.69 12.65 -20.22
CA PHE A 263 10.73 11.38 -20.94
C PHE A 263 9.68 11.38 -22.04
N THR A 264 10.05 11.03 -23.27
CA THR A 264 9.12 10.92 -24.40
C THR A 264 8.94 9.46 -24.78
N ASP A 265 7.72 8.95 -24.65
CA ASP A 265 7.37 7.61 -25.13
C ASP A 265 7.34 7.58 -26.67
N SER A 266 7.59 6.41 -27.25
CA SER A 266 7.41 6.08 -28.66
C SER A 266 6.05 6.51 -29.26
N SER A 267 5.00 6.68 -28.45
CA SER A 267 3.71 7.26 -28.86
C SER A 267 3.78 8.76 -29.21
N GLY A 268 4.89 9.43 -28.91
CA GLY A 268 5.05 10.88 -28.96
C GLY A 268 4.56 11.62 -27.70
N THR A 269 3.99 10.91 -26.72
CA THR A 269 3.54 11.51 -25.46
C THR A 269 4.74 11.79 -24.56
N ALA A 270 4.82 13.01 -24.03
CA ALA A 270 5.89 13.43 -23.12
C ALA A 270 5.40 13.41 -21.65
N PHE A 271 6.32 13.06 -20.75
CA PHE A 271 6.07 12.87 -19.33
C PHE A 271 7.15 13.54 -18.50
N CYS A 272 6.79 14.08 -17.34
CA CYS A 272 7.75 14.44 -16.32
C CYS A 272 7.91 13.26 -15.35
N VAL A 273 9.14 12.77 -15.25
CA VAL A 273 9.53 11.63 -14.41
C VAL A 273 10.34 12.18 -13.25
N LEU A 274 9.72 12.20 -12.07
CA LEU A 274 10.41 12.30 -10.79
C LEU A 274 10.89 10.90 -10.41
N TYR A 275 12.16 10.75 -10.07
CA TYR A 275 12.75 9.47 -9.68
C TYR A 275 13.87 9.67 -8.65
N GLU A 276 14.12 8.65 -7.83
CA GLU A 276 15.31 8.63 -7.00
C GLU A 276 16.57 8.46 -7.86
N SER A 277 17.46 9.45 -7.82
CA SER A 277 18.74 9.44 -8.55
C SER A 277 19.89 8.92 -7.70
N SER A 278 19.77 8.91 -6.37
CA SER A 278 20.77 8.32 -5.47
C SER A 278 20.80 6.79 -5.55
N VAL A 279 21.97 6.23 -5.84
CA VAL A 279 22.21 4.78 -5.93
C VAL A 279 23.30 4.37 -4.93
N GLU A 280 23.01 3.36 -4.12
CA GLU A 280 23.95 2.71 -3.20
C GLU A 280 23.98 1.20 -3.46
N SER A 281 25.18 0.63 -3.66
CA SER A 281 25.35 -0.82 -3.89
C SER A 281 24.52 -1.39 -5.06
N GLY A 282 24.22 -0.56 -6.08
CA GLY A 282 23.43 -0.95 -7.26
C GLY A 282 21.91 -0.79 -7.11
N HIS A 283 21.42 -0.41 -5.94
CA HIS A 283 20.01 -0.14 -5.67
C HIS A 283 19.79 1.33 -5.29
N TYR A 284 18.54 1.79 -5.24
CA TYR A 284 18.18 3.07 -4.65
C TYR A 284 18.75 3.19 -3.22
N ALA A 285 19.37 4.33 -2.90
CA ALA A 285 20.00 4.54 -1.59
C ALA A 285 18.98 4.65 -0.45
N LYS A 286 17.78 5.15 -0.76
CA LYS A 286 16.64 5.24 0.15
C LYS A 286 15.48 4.35 -0.29
N GLY A 287 15.17 4.26 -1.58
CA GLY A 287 13.99 3.53 -2.07
C GLY A 287 12.69 4.32 -1.94
N TRP A 288 12.71 5.62 -2.24
CA TRP A 288 11.52 6.48 -2.34
C TRP A 288 10.73 6.21 -3.63
N GLY A 289 11.42 5.86 -4.71
CA GLY A 289 10.81 5.34 -5.95
C GLY A 289 10.70 6.37 -7.07
N LEU A 290 9.56 6.36 -7.76
CA LEU A 290 9.30 7.17 -8.94
C LEU A 290 7.85 7.67 -9.00
N PHE A 291 7.68 8.83 -9.58
CA PHE A 291 6.39 9.49 -9.80
C PHE A 291 6.35 10.10 -11.20
N VAL A 292 5.30 9.82 -11.97
CA VAL A 292 5.18 10.20 -13.37
C VAL A 292 3.86 10.92 -13.60
N VAL A 293 3.91 12.02 -14.37
CA VAL A 293 2.76 12.78 -14.86
C VAL A 293 2.94 13.08 -16.35
N PRO A 294 1.88 13.29 -17.14
CA PRO A 294 2.02 13.87 -18.48
C PRO A 294 2.65 15.26 -18.39
N GLU A 295 3.57 15.59 -19.30
CA GLU A 295 4.28 16.89 -19.27
C GLU A 295 3.33 18.06 -19.59
N LEU A 296 2.34 17.84 -20.47
CA LEU A 296 1.32 18.83 -20.81
C LEU A 296 0.00 18.53 -20.09
N ARG A 297 -0.63 19.55 -19.52
CA ARG A 297 -1.98 19.42 -18.90
C ARG A 297 -3.04 19.01 -19.91
N ALA A 298 -2.83 19.33 -21.19
CA ALA A 298 -3.70 18.95 -22.30
C ALA A 298 -3.75 17.45 -22.59
N ASP A 299 -2.76 16.67 -22.13
CA ASP A 299 -2.68 15.21 -22.31
C ASP A 299 -3.40 14.45 -21.18
N VAL A 300 -3.76 15.14 -20.08
CA VAL A 300 -4.61 14.59 -19.03
C VAL A 300 -6.07 14.62 -19.50
N SER A 301 -6.67 13.44 -19.63
CA SER A 301 -8.07 13.27 -20.02
C SER A 301 -8.97 12.78 -18.88
N ARG A 302 -8.39 12.31 -17.77
CA ARG A 302 -9.08 11.77 -16.59
C ARG A 302 -8.27 12.03 -15.32
N SER A 303 -8.95 12.37 -14.23
CA SER A 303 -8.37 12.50 -12.88
C SER A 303 -8.15 11.14 -12.21
N ILE A 304 -7.59 10.18 -12.94
CA ILE A 304 -7.19 8.89 -12.37
C ILE A 304 -5.75 9.02 -11.86
N HIS A 305 -5.51 8.51 -10.66
CA HIS A 305 -4.18 8.40 -10.07
C HIS A 305 -3.87 6.93 -9.85
N PHE A 306 -2.89 6.39 -10.57
CA PHE A 306 -2.42 5.02 -10.39
C PHE A 306 -1.30 4.96 -9.36
N SER A 307 -1.25 3.86 -8.62
CA SER A 307 -0.06 3.53 -7.83
C SER A 307 0.19 2.02 -7.75
N ALA A 308 1.46 1.65 -7.67
CA ALA A 308 1.93 0.27 -7.52
C ALA A 308 2.87 0.20 -6.30
N PRO A 309 2.35 -0.18 -5.12
CA PRO A 309 3.09 -0.11 -3.85
C PRO A 309 4.15 -1.20 -3.68
N HIS A 310 4.07 -2.30 -4.41
CA HIS A 310 4.90 -3.50 -4.21
C HIS A 310 5.70 -3.89 -5.46
N PRO A 311 6.69 -3.08 -5.88
CA PRO A 311 7.58 -3.41 -6.98
C PRO A 311 8.43 -4.64 -6.65
N GLY A 312 8.88 -5.33 -7.70
CA GLY A 312 9.91 -6.36 -7.60
C GLY A 312 9.38 -7.79 -7.68
N TRP A 313 10.26 -8.69 -8.12
CA TRP A 313 10.09 -10.13 -7.97
C TRP A 313 11.41 -10.76 -7.44
N PRO A 314 11.37 -11.89 -6.71
CA PRO A 314 10.25 -12.36 -5.89
C PRO A 314 9.97 -11.40 -4.71
N GLY A 315 8.87 -11.58 -3.99
CA GLY A 315 8.53 -10.80 -2.78
C GLY A 315 7.91 -9.42 -3.02
N GLY A 316 7.52 -9.12 -4.26
CA GLY A 316 6.61 -8.03 -4.61
C GLY A 316 5.49 -8.56 -5.51
N ASP A 317 4.62 -7.68 -6.00
CA ASP A 317 3.36 -8.02 -6.64
C ASP A 317 3.52 -8.33 -8.15
N GLY A 318 4.72 -8.78 -8.55
CA GLY A 318 5.05 -9.15 -9.92
C GLY A 318 5.20 -7.94 -10.84
N ASP A 319 4.53 -7.99 -12.00
CA ASP A 319 4.61 -6.98 -13.07
C ASP A 319 3.51 -5.87 -12.92
N THR A 320 2.94 -5.68 -11.72
CA THR A 320 1.96 -4.58 -11.47
C THR A 320 2.52 -3.16 -11.69
N PRO A 321 3.81 -2.83 -11.47
CA PRO A 321 4.37 -1.54 -11.85
C PRO A 321 4.24 -1.24 -13.36
N GLN A 322 4.52 -2.23 -14.21
CA GLN A 322 4.49 -2.14 -15.66
C GLN A 322 3.04 -2.05 -16.18
N GLN A 323 2.14 -2.83 -15.58
CA GLN A 323 0.71 -2.72 -15.85
C GLN A 323 0.19 -1.32 -15.46
N ALA A 324 0.51 -0.83 -14.27
CA ALA A 324 0.10 0.50 -13.81
C ALA A 324 0.59 1.60 -14.77
N ALA A 325 1.83 1.50 -15.27
CA ALA A 325 2.38 2.41 -16.27
C ALA A 325 1.62 2.36 -17.61
N SER A 326 1.32 1.16 -18.11
CA SER A 326 0.57 1.01 -19.36
C SER A 326 -0.85 1.55 -19.25
N LEU A 327 -1.54 1.27 -18.13
CA LEU A 327 -2.90 1.76 -17.88
C LEU A 327 -2.95 3.27 -17.63
N PHE A 328 -1.96 3.84 -16.94
CA PHE A 328 -1.80 5.29 -16.79
C PHE A 328 -1.72 5.99 -18.16
N LYS A 329 -0.84 5.51 -19.05
CA LYS A 329 -0.71 6.02 -20.42
C LYS A 329 -1.99 5.81 -21.24
N ALA A 330 -2.53 4.59 -21.25
CA ALA A 330 -3.66 4.22 -22.10
C ALA A 330 -5.03 4.78 -21.66
N THR A 331 -5.13 5.38 -20.47
CA THR A 331 -6.35 6.05 -19.99
C THR A 331 -6.27 7.57 -20.01
N GLY A 332 -5.08 8.14 -20.28
CA GLY A 332 -4.82 9.58 -20.14
C GLY A 332 -5.04 10.04 -18.70
N ALA A 333 -4.50 9.27 -17.74
CA ALA A 333 -4.58 9.51 -16.31
C ALA A 333 -3.68 10.68 -15.87
N LYS A 334 -3.92 11.20 -14.66
CA LYS A 334 -3.19 12.38 -14.13
C LYS A 334 -1.83 12.03 -13.57
N SER A 335 -1.69 10.90 -12.87
CA SER A 335 -0.40 10.50 -12.29
C SER A 335 -0.23 8.99 -12.10
N LEU A 336 1.02 8.58 -11.94
CA LEU A 336 1.49 7.23 -11.60
C LEU A 336 2.53 7.32 -10.49
N LEU A 337 2.36 6.58 -9.39
CA LEU A 337 3.30 6.51 -8.27
C LEU A 337 3.75 5.06 -8.01
N ILE A 338 5.05 4.77 -8.10
CA ILE A 338 5.60 3.44 -7.84
C ILE A 338 6.71 3.58 -6.79
N THR A 339 6.69 2.74 -5.77
CA THR A 339 7.63 2.84 -4.66
C THR A 339 9.04 2.37 -5.06
N GLY A 340 10.04 2.72 -4.26
CA GLY A 340 11.44 2.38 -4.54
C GLY A 340 11.93 1.14 -3.80
N ARG A 341 11.09 0.45 -3.03
CA ARG A 341 11.48 -0.65 -2.15
C ARG A 341 10.46 -1.78 -2.17
N LYS A 342 10.93 -3.03 -2.02
CA LYS A 342 10.04 -4.16 -1.71
C LYS A 342 9.42 -3.95 -0.33
N ARG A 343 8.18 -4.42 -0.10
CA ARG A 343 7.57 -4.37 1.24
C ARG A 343 8.41 -5.09 2.29
N THR A 344 9.17 -6.11 1.88
CA THR A 344 10.11 -6.90 2.71
C THR A 344 11.52 -6.31 2.83
N ALA A 345 11.77 -5.06 2.37
CA ALA A 345 13.09 -4.42 2.48
C ALA A 345 13.58 -4.31 3.93
N SER A 346 12.64 -4.10 4.87
CA SER A 346 12.74 -4.55 6.25
C SER A 346 11.77 -5.71 6.48
N ILE A 347 12.12 -6.62 7.38
CA ILE A 347 11.22 -7.67 7.89
C ILE A 347 10.73 -7.38 9.32
N LEU A 348 11.01 -6.18 9.83
CA LEU A 348 10.52 -5.74 11.13
C LEU A 348 9.04 -5.33 11.03
N PRO A 349 8.25 -5.53 12.10
CA PRO A 349 6.82 -5.19 12.10
C PRO A 349 6.60 -3.67 11.97
N SER A 350 5.53 -3.30 11.29
CA SER A 350 5.05 -1.91 11.20
C SER A 350 4.67 -1.39 12.58
N ASP A 351 5.02 -0.13 12.84
CA ASP A 351 4.61 0.64 14.02
C ASP A 351 3.22 1.28 13.86
N CYS A 352 2.65 1.22 12.65
CA CYS A 352 1.39 1.83 12.29
C CYS A 352 0.23 0.81 12.29
N VAL A 353 0.22 -0.11 11.33
CA VAL A 353 -0.78 -1.19 11.28
C VAL A 353 -0.19 -2.40 12.00
N THR A 354 -0.69 -2.69 13.20
CA THR A 354 -0.21 -3.82 13.98
C THR A 354 -0.65 -5.15 13.37
N SER A 355 0.22 -6.15 13.48
CA SER A 355 -0.13 -7.56 13.33
C SER A 355 -1.37 -7.92 14.15
N SER A 356 -2.33 -8.55 13.51
CA SER A 356 -3.48 -9.18 14.16
C SER A 356 -3.09 -10.48 14.86
N GLN A 357 -3.98 -11.00 15.73
CA GLN A 357 -3.76 -12.24 16.47
C GLN A 357 -3.91 -13.49 15.58
N GLY A 358 -2.92 -13.76 14.74
CA GLY A 358 -2.86 -14.95 13.88
C GLY A 358 -1.43 -15.32 13.45
N GLY A 359 -0.63 -14.32 13.07
CA GLY A 359 0.75 -14.50 12.59
C GLY A 359 1.18 -13.45 11.56
N GLN A 360 0.20 -12.82 10.91
CA GLN A 360 0.39 -11.84 9.84
C GLN A 360 1.29 -10.68 10.25
N HIS A 361 2.44 -10.54 9.61
CA HIS A 361 3.38 -9.46 9.86
C HIS A 361 3.38 -8.41 8.75
N TYR A 362 2.64 -7.32 8.96
CA TYR A 362 2.82 -6.10 8.16
C TYR A 362 4.21 -5.54 8.44
N TYR A 363 4.98 -5.33 7.38
CA TYR A 363 6.35 -4.83 7.49
C TYR A 363 6.37 -3.30 7.57
N MET A 364 7.31 -2.73 8.32
CA MET A 364 7.47 -1.26 8.41
C MET A 364 7.79 -0.60 7.07
N THR A 365 8.40 -1.34 6.14
CA THR A 365 8.65 -0.93 4.76
C THR A 365 7.52 -1.27 3.78
N ASP A 366 6.40 -1.82 4.26
CA ASP A 366 5.18 -1.94 3.47
C ASP A 366 4.53 -0.56 3.35
N PRO A 367 4.50 0.05 2.14
CA PRO A 367 4.02 1.40 1.95
C PRO A 367 2.48 1.51 2.00
N THR A 368 1.76 0.39 2.04
CA THR A 368 0.31 0.36 2.29
C THR A 368 -0.04 0.23 3.77
N HIS A 369 0.92 -0.19 4.61
CA HIS A 369 0.71 -0.45 6.04
C HIS A 369 1.59 0.41 6.96
N SER A 370 2.24 1.44 6.41
CA SER A 370 3.16 2.36 7.11
C SER A 370 2.95 3.80 6.65
N ILE A 371 2.62 4.71 7.58
CA ILE A 371 2.63 6.16 7.33
C ILE A 371 4.05 6.74 7.28
N ARG A 372 5.06 5.96 7.66
CA ARG A 372 6.45 6.40 7.63
C ARG A 372 7.04 6.33 6.22
N GLU A 373 6.51 5.49 5.34
CA GLU A 373 6.99 5.42 3.97
C GLU A 373 6.64 6.70 3.15
N PRO A 374 7.58 7.25 2.33
CA PRO A 374 7.33 8.43 1.49
C PRO A 374 6.15 8.30 0.52
N PHE A 375 5.71 7.06 0.27
CA PHE A 375 4.49 6.76 -0.48
C PHE A 375 3.24 7.35 0.16
N PHE A 376 3.14 7.36 1.49
CA PHE A 376 2.01 7.97 2.19
C PHE A 376 2.00 9.48 1.98
N ASP A 377 3.14 10.15 2.24
CA ASP A 377 3.33 11.59 2.02
C ASP A 377 2.99 11.99 0.56
N ALA A 378 3.48 11.23 -0.43
CA ALA A 378 3.15 11.45 -1.84
C ALA A 378 1.65 11.31 -2.12
N ASN A 379 0.97 10.30 -1.58
CA ASN A 379 -0.48 10.16 -1.75
C ASN A 379 -1.24 11.33 -1.11
N LEU A 380 -0.84 11.80 0.08
CA LEU A 380 -1.44 12.99 0.69
C LEU A 380 -1.31 14.23 -0.20
N ALA A 381 -0.12 14.46 -0.77
CA ALA A 381 0.12 15.57 -1.70
C ALA A 381 -0.73 15.45 -2.98
N ILE A 382 -0.83 14.26 -3.58
CA ILE A 382 -1.68 14.02 -4.76
C ILE A 382 -3.17 14.25 -4.44
N ILE A 383 -3.63 13.81 -3.27
CA ILE A 383 -5.02 13.96 -2.83
C ILE A 383 -5.35 15.43 -2.53
N GLY A 384 -4.45 16.15 -1.86
CA GLY A 384 -4.56 17.59 -1.63
C GLY A 384 -4.69 18.36 -2.94
N TRP A 385 -3.74 18.16 -3.86
CA TRP A 385 -3.75 18.75 -5.19
C TRP A 385 -5.05 18.45 -5.95
N GLN A 386 -5.53 17.20 -5.97
CA GLN A 386 -6.76 16.84 -6.69
C GLN A 386 -8.02 17.41 -6.02
N ASN A 387 -8.03 17.59 -4.69
CA ASN A 387 -9.13 18.28 -4.02
C ASN A 387 -9.17 19.77 -4.39
N GLU A 388 -8.01 20.44 -4.45
CA GLU A 388 -7.88 21.84 -4.89
C GLU A 388 -8.22 22.02 -6.38
N ASN A 389 -7.88 21.05 -7.23
CA ASN A 389 -8.05 21.08 -8.68
C ASN A 389 -9.35 20.38 -9.14
N GLY A 390 -10.47 20.76 -8.53
CA GLY A 390 -11.82 20.34 -8.94
C GLY A 390 -12.42 19.13 -8.21
N GLY A 391 -11.77 18.67 -7.14
CA GLY A 391 -12.25 17.52 -6.36
C GLY A 391 -12.04 16.18 -7.07
N CYS A 392 -12.72 15.13 -6.60
CA CYS A 392 -12.68 13.82 -7.24
C CYS A 392 -14.09 13.34 -7.59
N PRO A 393 -14.66 13.78 -8.74
CA PRO A 393 -15.98 13.35 -9.19
C PRO A 393 -15.97 11.86 -9.50
N ALA A 394 -16.92 11.11 -8.92
CA ALA A 394 -17.00 9.66 -9.09
C ALA A 394 -17.11 9.20 -10.54
N THR A 395 -17.49 10.06 -11.48
CA THR A 395 -17.61 9.74 -12.92
C THR A 395 -16.29 9.82 -13.69
N SER A 396 -15.27 10.53 -13.20
CA SER A 396 -14.03 10.82 -13.94
C SER A 396 -12.74 10.76 -13.12
N CYS A 397 -12.84 10.51 -11.81
CA CYS A 397 -11.72 10.44 -10.88
C CYS A 397 -11.73 9.16 -10.03
N ALA A 398 -10.54 8.61 -9.77
CA ALA A 398 -10.28 7.58 -8.77
C ALA A 398 -8.79 7.49 -8.41
N PHE A 399 -8.51 7.00 -7.21
CA PHE A 399 -7.18 6.62 -6.74
C PHE A 399 -7.10 5.10 -6.77
N ILE A 400 -6.34 4.56 -7.72
CA ILE A 400 -6.29 3.13 -8.02
C ILE A 400 -4.94 2.57 -7.55
N GLN A 401 -4.98 1.59 -6.64
CA GLN A 401 -3.81 0.82 -6.20
C GLN A 401 -3.81 -0.56 -6.86
N MET A 402 -2.73 -0.83 -7.59
CA MET A 402 -2.50 -2.04 -8.36
C MET A 402 -1.69 -3.03 -7.53
N HIS A 403 -2.36 -4.05 -7.00
CA HIS A 403 -1.78 -5.17 -6.26
C HIS A 403 -1.85 -6.48 -7.06
N GLY A 404 -1.07 -7.44 -6.61
CA GLY A 404 -0.92 -8.77 -7.20
C GLY A 404 -0.88 -9.83 -6.10
N LYS A 405 -1.72 -10.86 -6.23
CA LYS A 405 -1.91 -11.88 -5.20
C LYS A 405 -1.23 -13.19 -5.56
N ALA A 406 -0.78 -13.94 -4.55
CA ALA A 406 -0.31 -15.31 -4.74
C ALA A 406 -1.39 -16.18 -5.42
N PRO A 407 -1.01 -17.19 -6.23
CA PRO A 407 -1.96 -18.15 -6.81
C PRO A 407 -2.78 -18.94 -5.77
N THR A 408 -2.30 -19.02 -4.53
CA THR A 408 -2.95 -19.66 -3.39
C THR A 408 -3.95 -18.74 -2.66
N THR A 409 -3.81 -17.42 -2.80
CA THR A 409 -4.65 -16.44 -2.10
C THR A 409 -5.82 -16.01 -2.98
N CYS A 410 -7.04 -16.17 -2.46
CA CYS A 410 -8.30 -16.00 -3.21
C CYS A 410 -8.26 -16.70 -4.60
N PRO A 411 -8.00 -18.03 -4.66
CA PRO A 411 -7.60 -18.71 -5.89
C PRO A 411 -8.71 -18.79 -6.96
N SER A 412 -9.97 -18.57 -6.56
CA SER A 412 -11.12 -18.46 -7.46
C SER A 412 -11.11 -17.18 -8.30
N GLU A 413 -10.46 -16.12 -7.84
CA GLU A 413 -10.54 -14.78 -8.43
C GLU A 413 -9.37 -14.53 -9.37
N GLN A 414 -9.66 -13.99 -10.57
CA GLN A 414 -8.62 -13.38 -11.41
C GLN A 414 -8.40 -11.92 -11.01
N VAL A 415 -9.47 -11.23 -10.60
CA VAL A 415 -9.44 -9.84 -10.11
C VAL A 415 -10.39 -9.69 -8.92
N PHE A 416 -9.90 -9.21 -7.78
CA PHE A 416 -10.72 -8.81 -6.64
C PHE A 416 -10.61 -7.30 -6.44
N LEU A 417 -11.75 -6.62 -6.38
CA LEU A 417 -11.84 -5.16 -6.31
C LEU A 417 -12.40 -4.73 -4.96
N SER A 418 -11.77 -3.80 -4.27
CA SER A 418 -12.27 -3.26 -3.00
C SER A 418 -12.19 -1.74 -2.94
N ALA A 419 -13.04 -1.13 -2.12
CA ALA A 419 -12.97 0.28 -1.74
C ALA A 419 -12.30 0.49 -0.37
N GLY A 420 -11.59 -0.50 0.18
CA GLY A 420 -10.94 -0.43 1.50
C GLY A 420 -11.90 -0.67 2.69
N LEU A 421 -13.01 -1.39 2.46
CA LEU A 421 -14.04 -1.67 3.47
C LEU A 421 -14.10 -3.16 3.82
N GLY A 422 -14.23 -3.45 5.11
CA GLY A 422 -14.34 -4.83 5.64
C GLY A 422 -15.68 -5.49 5.36
N ARG A 423 -15.90 -6.67 5.94
CA ARG A 423 -17.01 -7.55 5.56
C ARG A 423 -18.30 -7.43 6.40
N GLY A 424 -18.34 -6.49 7.34
CA GLY A 424 -19.52 -6.21 8.16
C GLY A 424 -20.75 -5.80 7.33
N LYS A 425 -21.96 -6.04 7.89
CA LYS A 425 -23.26 -5.85 7.20
C LYS A 425 -23.41 -4.51 6.48
N ALA A 426 -22.97 -3.41 7.11
CA ALA A 426 -23.03 -2.07 6.52
C ALA A 426 -22.11 -1.90 5.30
N SER A 427 -20.93 -2.54 5.31
CA SER A 427 -19.97 -2.51 4.21
C SER A 427 -20.42 -3.38 3.04
N ILE A 428 -20.98 -4.57 3.29
CA ILE A 428 -21.61 -5.37 2.22
C ILE A 428 -22.81 -4.63 1.61
N ALA A 429 -23.61 -3.95 2.43
CA ALA A 429 -24.67 -3.06 1.95
C ALA A 429 -24.12 -1.86 1.14
N TRP A 430 -22.89 -1.40 1.39
CA TRP A 430 -22.24 -0.34 0.62
C TRP A 430 -21.96 -0.77 -0.82
N TYR A 431 -21.48 -1.99 -1.04
CA TYR A 431 -21.22 -2.53 -2.39
C TYR A 431 -22.51 -2.89 -3.16
N THR A 432 -23.56 -3.32 -2.45
CA THR A 432 -24.79 -3.86 -3.06
C THR A 432 -25.94 -2.87 -3.24
N ASN A 433 -25.97 -1.73 -2.55
CA ASN A 433 -27.00 -0.69 -2.77
C ASN A 433 -26.94 -0.08 -4.19
N ASP A 434 -28.01 0.59 -4.62
CA ASP A 434 -28.15 1.14 -5.98
C ASP A 434 -27.29 2.38 -6.30
N ILE A 435 -26.52 2.92 -5.35
CA ILE A 435 -25.67 4.09 -5.62
C ILE A 435 -24.56 3.68 -6.59
N ASP A 436 -24.42 4.46 -7.67
CA ASP A 436 -23.36 4.29 -8.65
C ASP A 436 -22.00 4.71 -8.07
N ARG A 437 -20.98 3.86 -8.26
CA ARG A 437 -19.64 4.05 -7.69
C ARG A 437 -18.55 3.53 -8.63
N PRO A 438 -17.35 4.16 -8.64
CA PRO A 438 -16.24 3.77 -9.51
C PRO A 438 -15.95 2.27 -9.52
N VAL A 439 -15.80 1.66 -8.34
CA VAL A 439 -15.46 0.23 -8.19
C VAL A 439 -16.52 -0.72 -8.76
N LYS A 440 -17.81 -0.36 -8.66
CA LYS A 440 -18.93 -1.14 -9.19
C LYS A 440 -19.00 -1.07 -10.71
N ARG A 441 -18.78 0.13 -11.28
CA ARG A 441 -18.67 0.30 -12.74
C ARG A 441 -17.44 -0.43 -13.27
N LEU A 442 -16.30 -0.33 -12.58
CA LEU A 442 -15.07 -1.03 -12.98
C LEU A 442 -15.26 -2.53 -13.06
N LYS A 443 -15.84 -3.17 -12.02
CA LYS A 443 -16.25 -4.58 -12.08
C LYS A 443 -17.09 -4.87 -13.33
N THR A 444 -18.12 -4.07 -13.57
CA THR A 444 -19.05 -4.25 -14.69
C THR A 444 -18.35 -4.18 -16.04
N GLN A 445 -17.44 -3.23 -16.24
CA GLN A 445 -16.69 -3.10 -17.49
C GLN A 445 -15.60 -4.16 -17.64
N LEU A 446 -14.95 -4.60 -16.54
CA LEU A 446 -13.99 -5.70 -16.59
C LEU A 446 -14.65 -7.03 -16.93
N ILE A 447 -15.85 -7.33 -16.41
CA ILE A 447 -16.62 -8.53 -16.79
C ILE A 447 -16.97 -8.51 -18.29
N ARG A 448 -17.17 -7.33 -18.89
CA ARG A 448 -17.38 -7.18 -20.35
C ARG A 448 -16.10 -7.39 -21.13
N SER A 449 -14.97 -6.83 -20.69
CA SER A 449 -13.65 -7.05 -21.29
C SER A 449 -13.14 -8.49 -21.16
N PHE A 450 -13.50 -9.18 -20.07
CA PHE A 450 -12.96 -10.47 -19.66
C PHE A 450 -14.10 -11.43 -19.24
N SER A 451 -14.98 -11.77 -20.20
CA SER A 451 -16.20 -12.57 -19.95
C SER A 451 -15.99 -13.99 -19.41
N HIS A 452 -14.74 -14.45 -19.31
CA HIS A 452 -14.35 -15.74 -18.75
C HIS A 452 -13.60 -15.64 -17.42
N TRP A 453 -13.38 -14.42 -16.91
CA TRP A 453 -12.71 -14.19 -15.63
C TRP A 453 -13.72 -14.02 -14.51
N ASN A 454 -13.38 -14.57 -13.35
CA ASN A 454 -14.06 -14.27 -12.11
C ASN A 454 -13.52 -12.95 -11.55
N ILE A 455 -14.42 -11.98 -11.43
CA ILE A 455 -14.15 -10.59 -11.05
C ILE A 455 -15.18 -10.17 -10.00
N SER A 456 -14.72 -9.91 -8.78
CA SER A 456 -15.59 -9.81 -7.60
C SER A 456 -15.30 -8.58 -6.74
N LEU A 457 -16.29 -8.22 -5.92
CA LEU A 457 -16.22 -7.29 -4.79
C LEU A 457 -16.33 -8.09 -3.49
N PRO A 458 -16.08 -7.48 -2.29
CA PRO A 458 -16.35 -8.12 -1.00
C PRO A 458 -17.80 -8.63 -0.83
N SER A 459 -18.76 -8.15 -1.62
CA SER A 459 -20.14 -8.63 -1.62
C SER A 459 -20.39 -9.91 -2.41
N ASP A 460 -19.47 -10.33 -3.29
CA ASP A 460 -19.67 -11.47 -4.20
C ASP A 460 -18.88 -12.71 -3.77
N ASP A 461 -17.66 -12.52 -3.26
CA ASP A 461 -16.77 -13.58 -2.81
C ASP A 461 -16.25 -13.33 -1.38
N SER A 462 -15.77 -14.40 -0.75
CA SER A 462 -15.17 -14.47 0.58
C SER A 462 -13.73 -13.94 0.70
N CYS A 463 -13.08 -13.55 -0.39
CA CYS A 463 -11.71 -13.02 -0.40
C CYS A 463 -11.50 -11.91 0.65
N LEU A 464 -10.36 -12.01 1.34
CA LEU A 464 -9.99 -11.16 2.48
C LEU A 464 -9.05 -10.00 2.12
N LEU A 465 -8.54 -9.95 0.88
CA LEU A 465 -7.65 -8.90 0.38
C LEU A 465 -8.40 -7.58 0.07
N ALA A 466 -9.22 -7.14 1.02
CA ALA A 466 -10.13 -6.00 0.88
C ALA A 466 -9.47 -4.64 1.23
N ALA A 467 -8.16 -4.61 1.52
CA ALA A 467 -7.40 -3.40 1.87
C ALA A 467 -8.00 -2.60 3.04
N THR A 468 -8.61 -3.28 4.02
CA THR A 468 -9.20 -2.66 5.23
C THR A 468 -8.16 -1.97 6.11
N LYS A 469 -6.91 -2.42 6.02
CA LYS A 469 -5.75 -1.94 6.76
C LYS A 469 -4.88 -0.94 5.98
N ASN A 470 -5.20 -0.68 4.72
CA ASN A 470 -4.43 0.22 3.86
C ASN A 470 -4.53 1.67 4.31
N VAL A 471 -3.41 2.30 4.69
CA VAL A 471 -3.40 3.64 5.31
C VAL A 471 -3.87 4.74 4.36
N VAL A 472 -3.57 4.64 3.06
CA VAL A 472 -4.03 5.57 2.02
C VAL A 472 -5.53 5.36 1.75
N GLY A 473 -5.97 4.10 1.68
CA GLY A 473 -7.38 3.74 1.53
C GLY A 473 -8.25 4.20 2.70
N ARG A 474 -7.73 4.14 3.93
CA ARG A 474 -8.37 4.69 5.14
C ARG A 474 -8.53 6.21 5.04
N TYR A 475 -7.46 6.93 4.72
CA TYR A 475 -7.50 8.39 4.53
C TYR A 475 -8.51 8.83 3.45
N LEU A 476 -8.48 8.18 2.27
CA LEU A 476 -9.42 8.44 1.17
C LEU A 476 -10.89 8.17 1.53
N ASN A 477 -11.14 7.35 2.55
CA ASN A 477 -12.46 7.06 3.10
C ASN A 477 -12.76 7.84 4.39
N ASN A 478 -12.16 9.03 4.52
CA ASN A 478 -12.42 10.00 5.59
C ASN A 478 -12.06 9.50 7.00
N VAL A 479 -11.07 8.61 7.13
CA VAL A 479 -10.36 8.42 8.40
C VAL A 479 -9.35 9.56 8.56
N ASP A 480 -9.33 10.17 9.73
CA ASP A 480 -8.41 11.27 10.04
C ASP A 480 -6.94 10.81 9.97
N PRO A 481 -5.99 11.61 9.42
CA PRO A 481 -4.58 11.25 9.30
C PRO A 481 -3.91 10.74 10.59
N SER A 482 -4.31 11.23 11.76
CA SER A 482 -3.77 10.78 13.05
C SER A 482 -4.29 9.40 13.48
N HIS A 483 -5.34 8.89 12.83
CA HIS A 483 -6.02 7.64 13.14
C HIS A 483 -5.88 6.56 12.04
N VAL A 484 -5.30 6.86 10.87
CA VAL A 484 -5.21 5.88 9.76
C VAL A 484 -4.43 4.61 10.11
N CYS A 485 -3.61 4.61 11.16
CA CYS A 485 -2.90 3.43 11.66
C CYS A 485 -3.81 2.46 12.43
N ASN A 486 -4.72 2.99 13.26
CA ASN A 486 -5.51 2.20 14.23
C ASN A 486 -7.02 2.13 13.90
N GLN A 487 -7.54 3.02 13.04
CA GLN A 487 -8.97 3.08 12.71
C GLN A 487 -9.24 2.61 11.28
N GLY A 488 -10.09 1.59 11.14
CA GLY A 488 -10.63 1.17 9.85
C GLY A 488 -11.66 2.14 9.26
N ALA A 489 -11.77 2.18 7.94
CA ALA A 489 -12.80 2.95 7.24
C ALA A 489 -14.20 2.36 7.47
N THR A 490 -15.20 3.22 7.67
CA THR A 490 -16.59 2.80 7.83
C THR A 490 -17.40 2.98 6.54
N ALA A 491 -18.42 2.15 6.33
CA ALA A 491 -19.35 2.29 5.20
C ALA A 491 -20.04 3.66 5.11
N ARG A 492 -20.15 4.40 6.23
CA ARG A 492 -20.69 5.77 6.26
C ARG A 492 -19.66 6.81 5.81
N GLY A 493 -18.40 6.66 6.22
CA GLY A 493 -17.30 7.54 5.82
C GLY A 493 -16.80 7.28 4.40
N ALA A 494 -17.02 6.08 3.87
CA ALA A 494 -16.50 5.63 2.59
C ALA A 494 -16.89 6.51 1.40
N SER A 495 -15.90 7.21 0.82
CA SER A 495 -16.09 8.15 -0.29
C SER A 495 -16.26 7.45 -1.64
N GLY A 496 -15.72 6.23 -1.77
CA GLY A 496 -15.64 5.51 -3.04
C GLY A 496 -14.61 6.06 -4.03
N LYS A 497 -13.75 7.00 -3.61
CA LYS A 497 -12.61 7.52 -4.39
C LYS A 497 -11.49 6.49 -4.52
N PHE A 498 -11.31 5.63 -3.51
CA PHE A 498 -10.29 4.58 -3.48
C PHE A 498 -10.76 3.32 -4.21
N ILE A 499 -9.88 2.74 -5.03
CA ILE A 499 -10.03 1.42 -5.64
C ILE A 499 -8.74 0.62 -5.39
N HIS A 500 -8.85 -0.41 -4.57
CA HIS A 500 -7.86 -1.47 -4.45
C HIS A 500 -8.15 -2.55 -5.50
N ILE A 501 -7.13 -3.03 -6.21
CA ILE A 501 -7.23 -4.09 -7.22
C ILE A 501 -6.22 -5.18 -6.93
N GLU A 502 -6.70 -6.37 -6.58
CA GLU A 502 -5.90 -7.57 -6.35
C GLU A 502 -6.00 -8.53 -7.52
N GLN A 503 -4.85 -9.02 -8.02
CA GLN A 503 -4.78 -9.63 -9.34
C GLN A 503 -3.99 -10.92 -9.37
N ALA A 504 -4.53 -11.94 -10.05
CA ALA A 504 -3.78 -13.13 -10.40
C ALA A 504 -2.75 -12.84 -11.51
N GLU A 505 -1.72 -13.69 -11.62
CA GLU A 505 -0.64 -13.57 -12.62
C GLU A 505 -1.15 -13.38 -14.07
N VAL A 506 -2.24 -14.05 -14.44
CA VAL A 506 -2.87 -13.89 -15.77
C VAL A 506 -3.39 -12.47 -16.03
N SER A 507 -3.80 -11.73 -15.00
CA SER A 507 -4.34 -10.38 -15.14
C SER A 507 -3.26 -9.32 -15.42
N VAL A 508 -2.05 -9.56 -14.93
CA VAL A 508 -0.88 -8.66 -15.14
C VAL A 508 -0.08 -8.98 -16.41
N ASP A 509 -0.50 -9.98 -17.20
CA ASP A 509 0.09 -10.28 -18.50
C ASP A 509 -0.12 -9.09 -19.48
N PRO A 510 0.93 -8.59 -20.16
CA PRO A 510 0.82 -7.51 -21.15
C PRO A 510 -0.23 -7.71 -22.24
N ALA A 511 -0.56 -8.95 -22.61
CA ALA A 511 -1.63 -9.24 -23.57
C ALA A 511 -3.01 -8.72 -23.11
N ASN A 512 -3.21 -8.56 -21.79
CA ASN A 512 -4.47 -8.12 -21.19
C ASN A 512 -4.53 -6.61 -20.92
N TYR A 513 -3.45 -5.85 -21.16
CA TYR A 513 -3.42 -4.40 -20.89
C TYR A 513 -4.42 -3.61 -21.76
N GLY A 514 -4.62 -4.02 -23.01
CA GLY A 514 -5.60 -3.40 -23.92
C GLY A 514 -7.05 -3.49 -23.41
N PRO A 515 -7.57 -4.70 -23.12
CA PRO A 515 -8.90 -4.88 -22.53
C PRO A 515 -9.08 -4.25 -21.14
N TRP A 516 -8.03 -4.23 -20.30
CA TRP A 516 -7.99 -3.48 -19.04
C TRP A 516 -8.16 -1.97 -19.27
N ALA A 517 -7.38 -1.38 -20.17
CA ALA A 517 -7.45 0.04 -20.48
C ALA A 517 -8.81 0.42 -21.10
N ALA A 518 -9.41 -0.47 -21.88
CA ALA A 518 -10.78 -0.30 -22.36
C ALA A 518 -11.79 -0.24 -21.20
N ALA A 519 -11.75 -1.20 -20.28
CA ALA A 519 -12.65 -1.22 -19.12
C ALA A 519 -12.52 0.05 -18.26
N LEU A 520 -11.31 0.56 -18.06
CA LEU A 520 -11.05 1.81 -17.35
C LEU A 520 -11.58 3.03 -18.10
N ARG A 521 -11.37 3.14 -19.42
CA ARG A 521 -11.91 4.24 -20.24
C ARG A 521 -13.44 4.27 -20.28
N GLU A 522 -14.09 3.11 -20.19
CA GLU A 522 -15.56 2.96 -20.09
C GLU A 522 -16.10 3.13 -18.66
N THR A 523 -15.23 3.05 -17.65
CA THR A 523 -15.59 3.28 -16.23
C THR A 523 -15.56 4.76 -15.87
N PHE A 524 -14.64 5.51 -16.49
CA PHE A 524 -14.34 6.91 -16.21
C PHE A 524 -14.53 7.77 -17.46
N ALA A 525 -15.45 8.71 -17.39
CA ALA A 525 -15.66 9.70 -18.45
C ALA A 525 -14.44 10.62 -18.58
N THR A 526 -14.21 11.12 -19.80
CA THR A 526 -13.19 12.15 -20.04
C THR A 526 -13.59 13.47 -19.39
N THR A 527 -12.67 14.09 -18.66
CA THR A 527 -12.79 15.50 -18.24
C THR A 527 -12.60 16.38 -19.46
N TYR A 528 -13.70 16.84 -20.06
CA TYR A 528 -13.64 17.87 -21.09
C TYR A 528 -13.13 19.18 -20.46
N ASN A 529 -11.86 19.50 -20.72
CA ASN A 529 -11.29 20.80 -20.37
C ASN A 529 -12.00 21.89 -21.19
N ALA A 530 -13.02 22.51 -20.59
CA ALA A 530 -13.83 23.55 -21.21
C ALA A 530 -13.01 24.76 -21.70
N GLY A 531 -11.76 24.93 -21.24
CA GLY A 531 -10.82 25.94 -21.71
C GLY A 531 -10.47 25.86 -23.20
N LYS A 532 -10.56 24.70 -23.86
CA LYS A 532 -10.28 24.60 -25.31
C LYS A 532 -11.31 25.32 -26.22
N ALA A 533 -12.37 25.88 -25.66
CA ALA A 533 -13.37 26.66 -26.41
C ALA A 533 -13.25 28.19 -26.23
N ALA A 534 -12.36 28.68 -25.35
CA ALA A 534 -12.25 30.11 -25.06
C ALA A 534 -11.21 30.84 -25.92
N ASP A 535 -10.12 30.18 -26.30
CA ASP A 535 -9.00 30.78 -27.05
C ASP A 535 -9.11 30.59 -28.58
N ALA A 536 -10.35 30.44 -29.09
CA ALA A 536 -10.63 30.16 -30.51
C ALA A 536 -11.76 31.04 -31.08
N ILE A 537 -11.90 32.28 -30.60
CA ILE A 537 -12.76 33.36 -31.14
C ILE A 537 -11.94 34.65 -31.23
#